data_AF-A0A3B1DI85-F1
#
_entry.id   AF-A0A3B1DI85-F1
#
_cell.length_a   1.000
_cell.length_b   1.000
_cell.length_c   1.000
_cell.angle_alpha   90.00
_cell.angle_beta   90.00
_cell.angle_gamma   90.00
#
_symmetry.space_group_name_H-M   'P 1'
#
loop_
_entity.id
_entity.type
_entity.pdbx_description
1 polymer ?
#
loop_
_entity_poly.entity_id
_entity_poly.type
_entity_poly.pdbx_seq_one_letter_code
_entity_poly.pdbx_strand_id
1 'polypeptide(L)'
;MPLWYQESRNFSKDLSPMSHTIHSARLPLKLSVVPATVSRWLRVAGIPVAPFEPIANNTTQNISGETVLYDSRSAASRSSIEAVRNKKAILIDIAPLLAMNQTEAAHQTENHSTEIWQQEVTTTETSFFKQGRLFLERLKKEVEKQGGCWIRLADYPFPYLSVLCIGTIPHEEMICASDVAFAPFPANEEKSKEQSEALLVARKWYAAGSPFFIPTNQAGKTLFKLESPPEGFPLLWRTTFEEFLHWRRLRMQATFCVQLFNGVYHIDSDHSFGRYRPQVELWRGGHVASFRLFGAGMSVREEGLVFQQEQGRHPSGFSAHLLYGESLVTENSPTQPVTTNPPLPHKLRFRSGT
;
A
#
# COMPACT_ATOMS: atom_id res chain seq x y z
N MET A 1 9.75 11.47 32.26
CA MET A 1 10.35 11.69 30.92
C MET A 1 11.58 10.80 30.80
N PRO A 2 11.62 9.77 29.94
CA PRO A 2 12.83 8.99 29.79
C PRO A 2 13.74 9.65 28.74
N LEU A 3 14.92 10.02 29.22
CA LEU A 3 16.08 10.49 28.46
C LEU A 3 16.66 9.34 27.64
N TRP A 4 16.47 9.37 26.32
CA TRP A 4 17.23 8.54 25.38
C TRP A 4 17.75 9.44 24.26
N TYR A 5 18.78 10.23 24.55
CA TYR A 5 19.64 10.81 23.52
C TYR A 5 20.94 11.29 24.17
N GLN A 6 21.97 10.43 24.19
CA GLN A 6 23.35 10.89 24.34
C GLN A 6 24.33 9.87 23.74
N GLU A 7 25.14 10.40 22.82
CA GLU A 7 26.50 10.00 22.45
C GLU A 7 26.78 8.61 21.87
N SER A 8 27.19 8.60 20.60
CA SER A 8 28.29 7.76 20.14
C SER A 8 29.18 8.55 19.17
N ARG A 9 30.25 9.15 19.73
CA ARG A 9 31.43 9.61 18.98
C ARG A 9 32.43 8.46 18.86
N ASN A 10 33.04 8.39 17.68
CA ASN A 10 34.35 7.78 17.37
C ASN A 10 34.49 6.26 17.54
N PHE A 11 34.20 5.52 16.47
CA PHE A 11 34.87 4.25 16.19
C PHE A 11 35.76 4.40 14.95
N SER A 12 37.03 4.04 15.13
CA SER A 12 38.12 4.15 14.16
C SER A 12 38.14 2.96 13.21
N LYS A 13 38.36 3.30 11.93
CA LYS A 13 39.11 2.68 10.83
C LYS A 13 39.41 1.17 10.82
N ASP A 14 39.30 0.65 9.60
CA ASP A 14 39.80 -0.63 9.07
C ASP A 14 38.86 -1.84 9.13
N LEU A 15 37.73 -1.70 8.44
CA LEU A 15 37.13 -2.81 7.70
C LEU A 15 36.86 -2.28 6.29
N SER A 16 37.66 -2.68 5.31
CA SER A 16 37.32 -2.50 3.89
C SER A 16 36.16 -3.43 3.56
N PRO A 17 34.91 -2.94 3.44
CA PRO A 17 33.81 -3.81 3.05
C PRO A 17 33.97 -4.07 1.56
N MET A 18 33.85 -5.33 1.14
CA MET A 18 33.61 -5.66 -0.26
C MET A 18 32.41 -4.83 -0.71
N SER A 19 32.70 -3.77 -1.45
CA SER A 19 31.76 -2.73 -1.83
C SER A 19 30.94 -3.25 -3.00
N HIS A 20 30.05 -4.21 -2.73
CA HIS A 20 28.86 -4.33 -3.54
C HIS A 20 28.02 -3.11 -3.20
N THR A 21 28.31 -1.99 -3.89
CA THR A 21 27.43 -0.84 -3.95
C THR A 21 26.17 -1.33 -4.63
N ILE A 22 25.27 -1.94 -3.85
CA ILE A 22 23.92 -2.23 -4.29
C ILE A 22 23.33 -0.84 -4.53
N HIS A 23 23.24 -0.46 -5.80
CA HIS A 23 22.59 0.78 -6.22
C HIS A 23 21.09 0.60 -5.99
N SER A 24 20.66 0.78 -4.75
CA SER A 24 19.24 0.71 -4.42
C SER A 24 18.48 1.80 -5.16
N ALA A 25 17.37 1.40 -5.78
CA ALA A 25 16.44 2.33 -6.43
C ALA A 25 16.13 3.52 -5.50
N ARG A 26 16.40 4.72 -6.01
CA ARG A 26 16.07 5.96 -5.31
C ARG A 26 14.64 6.36 -5.60
N LEU A 27 13.95 6.82 -4.55
CA LEU A 27 12.71 7.57 -4.70
C LEU A 27 13.01 9.08 -4.73
N PRO A 28 12.15 9.90 -5.38
CA PRO A 28 10.91 9.54 -6.06
C PRO A 28 11.12 8.77 -7.38
N LEU A 29 10.12 8.01 -7.81
CA LEU A 29 10.11 7.44 -9.16
C LEU A 29 10.00 8.57 -10.19
N LYS A 30 10.92 8.62 -11.15
CA LYS A 30 10.92 9.64 -12.21
C LYS A 30 10.01 9.21 -13.36
N LEU A 31 9.14 10.09 -13.83
CA LEU A 31 8.13 9.78 -14.85
C LEU A 31 8.48 10.42 -16.20
N SER A 32 8.86 9.61 -17.19
CA SER A 32 9.15 10.03 -18.56
C SER A 32 7.96 9.78 -19.48
N VAL A 33 7.14 10.81 -19.70
CA VAL A 33 5.99 10.81 -20.64
C VAL A 33 5.09 9.57 -20.46
N VAL A 34 4.72 9.28 -19.20
CA VAL A 34 3.79 8.19 -18.85
C VAL A 34 2.33 8.68 -18.89
N PRO A 35 1.34 7.79 -19.12
CA PRO A 35 -0.07 8.17 -19.05
C PRO A 35 -0.44 8.79 -17.69
N ALA A 36 -1.29 9.82 -17.71
CA ALA A 36 -1.73 10.51 -16.48
C ALA A 36 -2.36 9.56 -15.45
N THR A 37 -3.06 8.53 -15.92
CA THR A 37 -3.62 7.45 -15.10
C THR A 37 -2.58 6.74 -14.24
N VAL A 38 -1.38 6.48 -14.78
CA VAL A 38 -0.29 5.82 -14.04
C VAL A 38 0.22 6.72 -12.93
N SER A 39 0.42 8.01 -13.22
CA SER A 39 0.78 9.01 -12.20
C SER A 39 -0.27 9.08 -11.10
N ARG A 40 -1.57 9.06 -11.45
CA ARG A 40 -2.67 9.03 -10.49
C ARG A 40 -2.63 7.77 -9.61
N TRP A 41 -2.47 6.58 -10.19
CA TRP A 41 -2.38 5.33 -9.41
C TRP A 41 -1.22 5.34 -8.41
N LEU A 42 -0.03 5.82 -8.83
CA LEU A 42 1.14 5.92 -7.96
C LEU A 42 0.90 6.87 -6.78
N ARG A 43 0.35 8.07 -7.05
CA ARG A 43 0.02 9.05 -6.01
C ARG A 43 -1.06 8.55 -5.06
N VAL A 44 -2.11 7.91 -5.58
CA VAL A 44 -3.17 7.28 -4.77
C VAL A 44 -2.59 6.16 -3.88
N ALA A 45 -1.59 5.42 -4.36
CA ALA A 45 -0.89 4.41 -3.57
C ALA A 45 0.14 5.00 -2.58
N GLY A 46 0.35 6.33 -2.58
CA GLY A 46 1.30 7.02 -1.70
C GLY A 46 2.76 6.86 -2.13
N ILE A 47 2.99 6.50 -3.39
CA ILE A 47 4.32 6.33 -3.96
C ILE A 47 4.78 7.68 -4.49
N PRO A 48 5.94 8.21 -4.03
CA PRO A 48 6.41 9.51 -4.45
C PRO A 48 6.88 9.44 -5.90
N VAL A 49 6.37 10.38 -6.70
CA VAL A 49 6.69 10.50 -8.12
C VAL A 49 7.13 11.92 -8.45
N ALA A 50 8.05 12.05 -9.39
CA ALA A 50 8.48 13.34 -9.91
C ALA A 50 8.54 13.29 -11.45
N PRO A 51 8.31 14.42 -12.14
CA PRO A 51 8.54 14.47 -13.58
C PRO A 51 10.01 14.12 -13.88
N PHE A 52 10.23 13.38 -14.95
CA PHE A 52 11.55 13.20 -15.52
C PHE A 52 11.78 14.31 -16.54
N GLU A 53 12.71 15.21 -16.25
CA GLU A 53 13.13 16.23 -17.20
C GLU A 53 14.40 15.72 -17.90
N PRO A 54 14.32 15.37 -19.20
CA PRO A 54 15.51 14.99 -19.95
C PRO A 54 16.44 16.18 -20.00
N ILE A 55 17.52 16.09 -19.26
CA ILE A 55 18.52 17.15 -19.14
C ILE A 55 19.08 17.42 -20.55
N ALA A 56 18.87 18.63 -21.06
CA ALA A 56 19.55 19.12 -22.25
C ALA A 56 21.06 18.90 -22.09
N ASN A 57 21.72 18.44 -23.16
CA ASN A 57 23.02 17.75 -23.23
C ASN A 57 24.22 18.28 -22.41
N ASN A 58 24.11 19.40 -21.68
CA ASN A 58 25.21 20.07 -20.99
C ASN A 58 25.12 20.10 -19.45
N THR A 59 24.08 19.53 -18.81
CA THR A 59 23.99 19.57 -17.33
C THR A 59 24.45 18.24 -16.71
N THR A 60 25.42 18.33 -15.80
CA THR A 60 26.10 17.20 -15.11
C THR A 60 25.26 16.53 -14.03
N GLN A 61 23.93 16.56 -14.12
CA GLN A 61 23.09 15.98 -13.08
C GLN A 61 23.30 14.46 -13.06
N ASN A 62 23.74 13.96 -11.90
CA ASN A 62 23.99 12.55 -11.68
C ASN A 62 22.66 11.83 -11.42
N ILE A 63 22.15 11.14 -12.44
CA ILE A 63 20.94 10.31 -12.35
C ILE A 63 21.26 8.83 -12.06
N SER A 64 22.52 8.51 -11.73
CA SER A 64 22.93 7.15 -11.44
C SER A 64 22.13 6.60 -10.26
N GLY A 65 21.48 5.45 -10.46
CA GLY A 65 20.64 4.79 -9.45
C GLY A 65 19.24 5.40 -9.28
N GLU A 66 18.87 6.43 -10.05
CA GLU A 66 17.46 6.85 -10.14
C GLU A 66 16.65 5.83 -10.93
N THR A 67 15.41 5.58 -10.51
CA THR A 67 14.46 4.76 -11.26
C THR A 67 13.56 5.63 -12.13
N VAL A 68 13.62 5.41 -13.44
CA VAL A 68 12.84 6.14 -14.44
C VAL A 68 11.80 5.20 -15.06
N LEU A 69 10.53 5.55 -14.88
CA LEU A 69 9.41 4.89 -15.55
C LEU A 69 9.18 5.55 -16.91
N TYR A 70 9.04 4.75 -17.95
CA TYR A 70 8.85 5.24 -19.31
C TYR A 70 7.90 4.33 -20.08
N ASP A 71 7.14 4.88 -21.03
CA ASP A 71 6.27 4.08 -21.91
C ASP A 71 6.95 3.89 -23.27
N SER A 72 7.37 2.67 -23.62
CA SER A 72 8.02 2.40 -24.91
C SER A 72 7.11 2.63 -26.13
N ARG A 73 5.79 2.67 -25.94
CA ARG A 73 4.82 2.99 -27.01
C ARG A 73 4.83 4.48 -27.36
N SER A 74 5.30 5.33 -26.45
CA SER A 74 5.43 6.77 -26.68
C SER A 74 6.75 7.10 -27.36
N ALA A 75 6.71 7.72 -28.54
CA ALA A 75 7.91 8.15 -29.25
C ALA A 75 8.72 9.19 -28.45
N ALA A 76 8.04 10.15 -27.82
CA ALA A 76 8.68 11.18 -26.99
C ALA A 76 9.41 10.58 -25.76
N SER A 77 8.81 9.54 -25.16
CA SER A 77 9.43 8.77 -24.08
C SER A 77 10.71 8.09 -24.55
N ARG A 78 10.68 7.39 -25.70
CA ARG A 78 11.86 6.69 -26.26
C ARG A 78 13.04 7.63 -26.49
N SER A 79 12.82 8.78 -27.11
CA SER A 79 13.88 9.77 -27.33
C SER A 79 14.47 10.30 -26.02
N SER A 80 13.63 10.54 -25.00
CA SER A 80 14.08 11.01 -23.69
C SER A 80 14.97 9.98 -22.97
N ILE A 81 14.66 8.70 -23.13
CA ILE A 81 15.35 7.60 -22.46
C ILE A 81 16.67 7.23 -23.17
N GLU A 82 16.74 7.34 -24.49
CA GLU A 82 17.99 7.15 -25.23
C GLU A 82 19.10 8.11 -24.76
N ALA A 83 18.74 9.35 -24.44
CA ALA A 83 19.67 10.37 -23.92
C ALA A 83 20.28 10.01 -22.55
N VAL A 84 19.64 9.09 -21.80
CA VAL A 84 20.05 8.73 -20.44
C VAL A 84 20.44 7.28 -20.24
N ARG A 85 20.32 6.45 -21.29
CA ARG A 85 20.69 5.03 -21.26
C ARG A 85 22.12 4.78 -20.76
N ASN A 86 23.04 5.70 -21.05
CA ASN A 86 24.45 5.57 -20.67
C ASN A 86 24.76 6.11 -19.24
N LYS A 87 23.77 6.62 -18.51
CA LYS A 87 23.95 7.30 -17.21
C LYS A 87 23.64 6.44 -15.99
N LYS A 88 23.63 5.11 -16.12
CA LYS A 88 23.38 4.15 -15.01
C LYS A 88 22.06 4.36 -14.26
N ALA A 89 21.04 4.92 -14.91
CA ALA A 89 19.68 4.95 -14.39
C ALA A 89 19.03 3.55 -14.51
N ILE A 90 18.12 3.23 -13.60
CA ILE A 90 17.29 2.02 -13.67
C ILE A 90 16.07 2.37 -14.51
N LEU A 91 15.96 1.80 -15.71
CA LEU A 91 14.89 2.10 -16.66
C LEU A 91 13.82 1.01 -16.58
N ILE A 92 12.57 1.37 -16.28
CA ILE A 92 11.44 0.43 -16.25
C ILE A 92 10.43 0.83 -17.32
N ASP A 93 10.25 -0.03 -18.31
CA ASP A 93 9.19 0.12 -19.31
C ASP A 93 7.84 -0.26 -18.71
N ILE A 94 6.87 0.66 -18.75
CA ILE A 94 5.53 0.41 -18.23
C ILE A 94 4.61 -0.28 -19.23
N ALA A 95 4.95 -0.31 -20.52
CA ALA A 95 4.06 -0.88 -21.54
C ALA A 95 3.71 -2.36 -21.26
N PRO A 96 4.66 -3.24 -20.87
CA PRO A 96 4.35 -4.62 -20.50
C PRO A 96 3.54 -4.72 -19.21
N LEU A 97 3.74 -3.79 -18.27
CA LEU A 97 3.04 -3.78 -16.99
C LEU A 97 1.55 -3.45 -17.15
N LEU A 98 1.25 -2.59 -18.13
CA LEU A 98 -0.09 -2.18 -18.52
C LEU A 98 -0.82 -3.20 -19.41
N ALA A 99 -0.11 -4.15 -20.02
CA ALA A 99 -0.72 -5.16 -20.85
C ALA A 99 -1.59 -6.10 -19.99
N MET A 100 -2.90 -6.13 -20.25
CA MET A 100 -3.76 -7.15 -19.67
C MET A 100 -3.43 -8.48 -20.34
N ASN A 101 -2.83 -9.41 -19.61
CA ASN A 101 -2.88 -10.80 -20.01
C ASN A 101 -4.35 -11.24 -19.92
N GLN A 102 -5.00 -11.42 -21.07
CA GLN A 102 -6.40 -11.88 -21.17
C GLN A 102 -6.63 -13.22 -20.42
N THR A 103 -5.55 -13.97 -20.16
CA THR A 103 -5.54 -15.19 -19.36
C THR A 103 -5.92 -15.00 -17.88
N GLU A 104 -5.70 -13.82 -17.29
CA GLU A 104 -6.13 -13.55 -15.90
C GLU A 104 -7.62 -13.16 -15.82
N ALA A 105 -8.21 -12.67 -16.92
CA ALA A 105 -9.63 -12.32 -16.97
C ALA A 105 -10.54 -13.55 -17.13
N ALA A 106 -10.07 -14.60 -17.83
CA ALA A 106 -10.87 -15.79 -18.12
C ALA A 106 -11.14 -16.70 -16.90
N HIS A 107 -10.31 -16.66 -15.86
CA HIS A 107 -10.48 -17.49 -14.66
C HIS A 107 -11.35 -16.86 -13.56
N GLN A 108 -11.92 -15.68 -13.77
CA GLN A 108 -12.73 -14.97 -12.75
C GLN A 108 -14.16 -14.65 -13.20
N THR A 109 -14.56 -14.98 -14.42
CA THR A 109 -15.89 -14.64 -14.98
C THR A 109 -16.96 -15.73 -14.82
N GLU A 110 -16.65 -16.89 -14.27
CA GLU A 110 -17.65 -17.90 -13.95
C GLU A 110 -18.02 -17.80 -12.46
N ASN A 111 -19.23 -17.28 -12.20
CA ASN A 111 -19.97 -17.24 -10.92
C ASN A 111 -20.12 -15.86 -10.26
N HIS A 112 -20.87 -14.91 -10.84
CA HIS A 112 -21.49 -13.84 -10.03
C HIS A 112 -22.85 -13.39 -10.59
N SER A 113 -23.91 -13.83 -9.91
CA SER A 113 -25.25 -13.26 -9.96
C SER A 113 -25.83 -13.24 -8.54
N THR A 114 -25.67 -12.13 -7.82
CA THR A 114 -26.63 -11.73 -6.76
C THR A 114 -26.53 -10.23 -6.40
N GLU A 115 -27.59 -9.51 -6.80
CA GLU A 115 -28.32 -8.37 -6.20
C GLU A 115 -27.59 -7.25 -5.42
N ILE A 116 -27.47 -6.05 -6.03
CA ILE A 116 -28.36 -4.87 -5.98
C ILE A 116 -28.21 -4.03 -4.69
N TRP A 117 -27.20 -3.16 -4.64
CA TRP A 117 -27.25 -1.86 -3.90
C TRP A 117 -26.38 -0.73 -4.50
N GLN A 118 -25.78 -0.87 -5.70
CA GLN A 118 -24.89 0.17 -6.28
C GLN A 118 -24.90 0.27 -7.82
N GLN A 119 -25.96 -0.15 -8.51
CA GLN A 119 -25.85 -0.66 -9.88
C GLN A 119 -25.61 0.35 -11.04
N GLU A 120 -25.35 1.64 -10.80
CA GLU A 120 -25.05 2.60 -11.90
C GLU A 120 -23.64 3.21 -11.87
N VAL A 121 -22.82 2.92 -10.86
CA VAL A 121 -21.40 3.39 -10.78
C VAL A 121 -20.39 2.28 -11.15
N THR A 122 -20.86 1.06 -11.43
CA THR A 122 -20.17 -0.16 -10.96
C THR A 122 -19.28 -0.95 -11.94
N THR A 123 -19.12 -0.58 -13.21
CA THR A 123 -18.27 -1.38 -14.14
C THR A 123 -16.96 -0.70 -14.52
N THR A 124 -17.00 0.58 -14.88
CA THR A 124 -15.82 1.32 -15.34
C THR A 124 -14.86 1.66 -14.20
N GLU A 125 -15.37 2.08 -13.04
CA GLU A 125 -14.54 2.39 -11.87
C GLU A 125 -13.88 1.13 -11.29
N THR A 126 -14.64 0.05 -11.15
CA THR A 126 -14.12 -1.26 -10.70
C THR A 126 -12.98 -1.75 -11.60
N SER A 127 -13.11 -1.57 -12.93
CA SER A 127 -12.05 -1.89 -13.90
C SER A 127 -10.81 -1.00 -13.72
N PHE A 128 -10.98 0.29 -13.44
CA PHE A 128 -9.88 1.21 -13.20
C PHE A 128 -9.03 0.82 -11.98
N PHE A 129 -9.65 0.49 -10.86
CA PHE A 129 -8.92 0.08 -9.65
C PHE A 129 -8.30 -1.30 -9.78
N LYS A 130 -8.98 -2.24 -10.47
CA LYS A 130 -8.39 -3.54 -10.81
C LYS A 130 -7.12 -3.39 -11.63
N GLN A 131 -7.15 -2.53 -12.65
CA GLN A 131 -5.98 -2.23 -13.48
C GLN A 131 -4.87 -1.58 -12.67
N GLY A 132 -5.19 -0.55 -11.87
CA GLY A 132 -4.22 0.14 -11.03
C GLY A 132 -3.56 -0.81 -10.03
N ARG A 133 -4.33 -1.71 -9.40
CA ARG A 133 -3.80 -2.75 -8.51
C ARG A 133 -2.80 -3.65 -9.23
N LEU A 134 -3.21 -4.28 -10.33
CA LEU A 134 -2.34 -5.21 -11.07
C LEU A 134 -1.08 -4.52 -11.59
N PHE A 135 -1.23 -3.29 -12.09
CA PHE A 135 -0.11 -2.46 -12.50
C PHE A 135 0.89 -2.25 -11.34
N LEU A 136 0.41 -1.86 -10.17
CA LEU A 136 1.27 -1.60 -9.01
C LEU A 136 1.91 -2.88 -8.44
N GLU A 137 1.21 -4.02 -8.44
CA GLU A 137 1.79 -5.32 -8.08
C GLU A 137 2.95 -5.68 -9.01
N ARG A 138 2.75 -5.54 -10.32
CA ARG A 138 3.77 -5.85 -11.34
C ARG A 138 4.93 -4.86 -11.27
N LEU A 139 4.64 -3.57 -11.09
CA LEU A 139 5.66 -2.53 -10.93
C LEU A 139 6.50 -2.79 -9.68
N LYS A 140 5.90 -3.14 -8.54
CA LYS A 140 6.62 -3.51 -7.33
C LYS A 140 7.60 -4.65 -7.59
N LYS A 141 7.15 -5.73 -8.23
CA LYS A 141 7.99 -6.88 -8.57
C LYS A 141 9.17 -6.47 -9.45
N GLU A 142 8.95 -5.60 -10.44
CA GLU A 142 10.03 -5.13 -11.30
C GLU A 142 11.01 -4.22 -10.54
N VAL A 143 10.53 -3.31 -9.68
CA VAL A 143 11.40 -2.49 -8.82
C VAL A 143 12.27 -3.38 -7.91
N GLU A 144 11.69 -4.39 -7.25
CA GLU A 144 12.41 -5.32 -6.39
C GLU A 144 13.42 -6.18 -7.17
N LYS A 145 13.06 -6.63 -8.38
CA LYS A 145 13.94 -7.39 -9.28
C LYS A 145 15.19 -6.61 -9.69
N GLN A 146 15.08 -5.28 -9.81
CA GLN A 146 16.21 -4.39 -10.09
C GLN A 146 17.02 -4.03 -8.83
N GLY A 147 16.76 -4.68 -7.69
CA GLY A 147 17.43 -4.40 -6.41
C GLY A 147 16.90 -3.15 -5.70
N GLY A 148 15.75 -2.62 -6.16
CA GLY A 148 15.05 -1.52 -5.53
C GLY A 148 14.26 -1.91 -4.30
N CYS A 149 13.78 -0.91 -3.57
CA CYS A 149 12.88 -1.09 -2.44
C CYS A 149 11.53 -0.43 -2.73
N TRP A 150 10.46 -1.06 -2.24
CA TRP A 150 9.11 -0.51 -2.37
C TRP A 150 8.76 0.28 -1.13
N ILE A 151 8.84 1.61 -1.22
CA ILE A 151 8.57 2.51 -0.11
C ILE A 151 7.44 3.47 -0.50
N ARG A 152 6.50 3.69 0.43
CA ARG A 152 5.35 4.56 0.23
C ARG A 152 4.97 5.27 1.53
N LEU A 153 4.15 6.31 1.42
CA LEU A 153 3.37 6.81 2.54
C LEU A 153 2.20 5.86 2.82
N ALA A 154 2.05 5.47 4.08
CA ALA A 154 0.92 4.67 4.53
C ALA A 154 -0.38 5.40 4.24
N ASP A 155 -1.46 4.63 4.21
CA ASP A 155 -2.79 5.12 3.90
C ASP A 155 -3.36 6.08 4.96
N TYR A 156 -2.87 5.96 6.19
CA TYR A 156 -3.31 6.74 7.35
C TYR A 156 -2.10 7.35 8.07
N PRO A 157 -2.31 8.40 8.88
CA PRO A 157 -1.27 8.91 9.77
C PRO A 157 -0.85 7.85 10.80
N PHE A 158 0.40 7.91 11.23
CA PHE A 158 0.92 7.07 12.31
C PHE A 158 0.13 7.30 13.61
N PRO A 159 -0.24 6.25 14.37
CA PRO A 159 0.08 4.83 14.18
C PRO A 159 -1.06 4.01 13.55
N TYR A 160 -1.97 4.65 12.82
CA TYR A 160 -3.25 4.06 12.49
C TYR A 160 -3.15 3.05 11.34
N LEU A 161 -3.93 1.97 11.48
CA LEU A 161 -4.04 0.90 10.48
C LEU A 161 -5.23 1.09 9.55
N SER A 162 -6.29 1.72 10.06
CA SER A 162 -7.57 1.94 9.38
C SER A 162 -8.19 3.25 9.88
N VAL A 163 -9.24 3.72 9.21
CA VAL A 163 -10.00 4.91 9.59
C VAL A 163 -11.49 4.58 9.70
N LEU A 164 -12.17 5.21 10.65
CA LEU A 164 -13.61 5.31 10.73
C LEU A 164 -14.01 6.76 10.49
N CYS A 165 -14.56 7.03 9.32
CA CYS A 165 -15.02 8.35 8.89
C CYS A 165 -16.48 8.55 9.25
N ILE A 166 -16.82 9.74 9.74
CA ILE A 166 -18.20 10.18 9.87
C ILE A 166 -18.43 11.45 9.08
N GLY A 167 -19.57 11.49 8.39
CA GLY A 167 -20.04 12.70 7.75
C GLY A 167 -21.09 12.43 6.69
N THR A 168 -21.34 13.46 5.91
CA THR A 168 -21.99 13.38 4.60
C THR A 168 -20.89 13.45 3.56
N ILE A 169 -20.97 12.64 2.50
CA ILE A 169 -20.07 12.78 1.34
C ILE A 169 -20.62 13.93 0.50
N PRO A 170 -19.96 15.10 0.42
CA PRO A 170 -20.41 16.17 -0.45
C PRO A 170 -20.29 15.73 -1.90
N HIS A 171 -21.26 16.11 -2.74
CA HIS A 171 -21.27 15.73 -4.16
C HIS A 171 -20.00 16.17 -4.91
N GLU A 172 -19.42 17.31 -4.53
CA GLU A 172 -18.17 17.83 -5.12
C GLU A 172 -16.93 17.03 -4.73
N GLU A 173 -16.94 16.39 -3.56
CA GLU A 173 -15.84 15.55 -3.10
C GLU A 173 -15.96 14.09 -3.54
N MET A 174 -17.04 13.75 -4.23
CA MET A 174 -17.34 12.39 -4.69
C MET A 174 -16.25 11.85 -5.63
N ILE A 175 -15.53 12.71 -6.37
CA ILE A 175 -14.39 12.30 -7.22
C ILE A 175 -13.18 11.88 -6.39
N CYS A 176 -12.92 12.55 -5.26
CA CYS A 176 -11.86 12.13 -4.33
C CYS A 176 -12.31 10.92 -3.49
N ALA A 177 -13.61 10.76 -3.29
CA ALA A 177 -14.21 9.64 -2.59
C ALA A 177 -14.28 8.38 -3.48
N SER A 178 -14.44 8.51 -4.81
CA SER A 178 -14.59 7.37 -5.72
C SER A 178 -13.33 6.52 -5.81
N ASP A 179 -12.17 7.08 -5.43
CA ASP A 179 -10.93 6.33 -5.27
C ASP A 179 -10.82 5.57 -3.93
N VAL A 180 -11.91 5.44 -3.18
CA VAL A 180 -11.94 4.82 -1.86
C VAL A 180 -13.15 3.88 -1.71
N ALA A 181 -12.90 2.57 -1.55
CA ALA A 181 -13.92 1.65 -1.06
C ALA A 181 -14.03 1.77 0.46
N PHE A 182 -15.17 2.27 0.94
CA PHE A 182 -15.50 2.20 2.36
C PHE A 182 -16.21 0.89 2.68
N ALA A 183 -15.72 0.19 3.69
CA ALA A 183 -16.40 -0.95 4.27
C ALA A 183 -17.53 -0.47 5.19
N PRO A 184 -18.65 -1.21 5.27
CA PRO A 184 -19.68 -0.96 6.27
C PRO A 184 -19.11 -1.22 7.67
N PHE A 185 -19.51 -0.42 8.66
CA PHE A 185 -19.17 -0.64 10.07
C PHE A 185 -20.40 -1.11 10.84
N PRO A 186 -20.29 -2.16 11.69
CA PRO A 186 -21.43 -2.65 12.48
C PRO A 186 -21.83 -1.60 13.51
N ALA A 187 -23.02 -1.02 13.35
CA ALA A 187 -23.45 0.16 14.13
C ALA A 187 -24.32 -0.15 15.37
N ASN A 188 -24.85 -1.37 15.50
CA ASN A 188 -25.77 -1.75 16.59
C ASN A 188 -25.11 -2.74 17.55
N GLU A 189 -25.36 -2.63 18.85
CA GLU A 189 -24.83 -3.50 19.93
C GLU A 189 -25.73 -4.70 20.28
N GLU A 190 -26.79 -4.96 19.50
CA GLU A 190 -27.72 -6.06 19.80
C GLU A 190 -27.11 -7.43 19.51
N LYS A 191 -27.02 -8.27 20.54
CA LYS A 191 -26.43 -9.63 20.58
C LYS A 191 -27.14 -10.66 19.67
N SER A 192 -27.26 -10.38 18.38
CA SER A 192 -27.75 -11.31 17.38
C SER A 192 -26.58 -12.05 16.71
N LYS A 193 -26.86 -13.24 16.18
CA LYS A 193 -25.89 -14.03 15.39
C LYS A 193 -25.35 -13.24 14.19
N GLU A 194 -26.20 -12.44 13.56
CA GLU A 194 -25.85 -11.58 12.42
C GLU A 194 -24.81 -10.50 12.79
N GLN A 195 -24.87 -9.95 14.00
CA GLN A 195 -23.88 -8.97 14.46
C GLN A 195 -22.49 -9.60 14.64
N SER A 196 -22.43 -10.85 15.11
CA SER A 196 -21.16 -11.58 15.23
C SER A 196 -20.50 -11.80 13.86
N GLU A 197 -21.29 -12.10 12.83
CA GLU A 197 -20.80 -12.25 11.45
C GLU A 197 -20.35 -10.90 10.87
N ALA A 198 -21.15 -9.83 11.05
CA ALA A 198 -20.79 -8.48 10.62
C ALA A 198 -19.50 -7.98 11.29
N LEU A 199 -19.31 -8.27 12.59
CA LEU A 199 -18.08 -7.92 13.31
C LEU A 199 -16.87 -8.71 12.81
N LEU A 200 -17.04 -10.00 12.48
CA LEU A 200 -16.00 -10.81 11.87
C LEU A 200 -15.58 -10.23 10.51
N VAL A 201 -16.56 -9.86 9.67
CA VAL A 201 -16.31 -9.20 8.38
C VAL A 201 -15.57 -7.89 8.59
N ALA A 202 -16.04 -7.02 9.49
CA ALA A 202 -15.38 -5.75 9.80
C ALA A 202 -13.94 -5.94 10.28
N ARG A 203 -13.66 -6.98 11.08
CA ARG A 203 -12.28 -7.32 11.49
C ARG A 203 -11.40 -7.72 10.30
N LYS A 204 -11.92 -8.46 9.32
CA LYS A 204 -11.18 -8.78 8.08
C LYS A 204 -10.86 -7.50 7.29
N TRP A 205 -11.83 -6.60 7.13
CA TRP A 205 -11.61 -5.30 6.48
C TRP A 205 -10.60 -4.43 7.23
N TYR A 206 -10.68 -4.40 8.56
CA TYR A 206 -9.72 -3.68 9.40
C TYR A 206 -8.30 -4.25 9.27
N ALA A 207 -8.15 -5.58 9.27
CA ALA A 207 -6.86 -6.24 9.05
C ALA A 207 -6.29 -5.95 7.65
N ALA A 208 -7.16 -5.78 6.64
CA ALA A 208 -6.77 -5.32 5.30
C ALA A 208 -6.45 -3.81 5.23
N GLY A 209 -6.61 -3.07 6.34
CA GLY A 209 -6.40 -1.63 6.41
C GLY A 209 -7.45 -0.82 5.65
N SER A 210 -8.63 -1.39 5.40
CA SER A 210 -9.69 -0.70 4.67
C SER A 210 -10.38 0.36 5.53
N PRO A 211 -10.83 1.47 4.92
CA PRO A 211 -11.52 2.52 5.62
C PRO A 211 -12.99 2.16 5.85
N PHE A 212 -13.58 2.71 6.90
CA PHE A 212 -14.99 2.57 7.24
C PHE A 212 -15.70 3.92 7.16
N PHE A 213 -16.99 3.90 6.82
CA PHE A 213 -17.81 5.10 6.77
C PHE A 213 -19.12 4.91 7.50
N ILE A 214 -19.50 5.89 8.33
CA ILE A 214 -20.82 5.95 8.96
C ILE A 214 -21.46 7.30 8.62
N PRO A 215 -22.70 7.33 8.10
CA PRO A 215 -23.41 8.57 7.84
C PRO A 215 -23.72 9.32 9.14
N THR A 216 -23.89 10.65 9.06
CA THR A 216 -24.09 11.56 10.22
C THR A 216 -25.41 11.41 10.98
N ASN A 217 -26.10 10.26 10.88
CA ASN A 217 -27.33 9.99 11.60
C ASN A 217 -27.08 9.84 13.12
N GLN A 218 -28.15 9.72 13.91
CA GLN A 218 -28.06 9.68 15.38
C GLN A 218 -27.21 8.50 15.88
N ALA A 219 -27.29 7.33 15.24
CA ALA A 219 -26.47 6.16 15.55
C ALA A 219 -24.97 6.43 15.31
N GLY A 220 -24.62 7.05 14.17
CA GLY A 220 -23.23 7.40 13.86
C GLY A 220 -22.63 8.40 14.84
N LYS A 221 -23.40 9.40 15.27
CA LYS A 221 -22.96 10.36 16.30
C LYS A 221 -22.67 9.68 17.64
N THR A 222 -23.40 8.64 18.01
CA THR A 222 -23.17 7.89 19.26
C THR A 222 -21.87 7.07 19.17
N LEU A 223 -21.66 6.32 18.08
CA LEU A 223 -20.45 5.52 17.88
C LEU A 223 -19.17 6.38 17.84
N PHE A 224 -19.26 7.59 17.29
CA PHE A 224 -18.13 8.53 17.26
C PHE A 224 -17.72 9.02 18.65
N LYS A 225 -18.69 9.15 19.55
CA LYS A 225 -18.50 9.72 20.89
C LYS A 225 -17.93 8.72 21.89
N LEU A 226 -17.82 7.45 21.53
CA LEU A 226 -17.16 6.45 22.37
C LEU A 226 -15.73 6.92 22.66
N GLU A 227 -15.30 6.95 23.92
CA GLU A 227 -13.95 7.45 24.25
C GLU A 227 -12.86 6.48 23.79
N SER A 228 -13.14 5.17 23.84
CA SER A 228 -12.19 4.12 23.43
C SER A 228 -12.53 3.54 22.06
N PRO A 229 -11.53 3.12 21.27
CA PRO A 229 -11.80 2.39 20.02
C PRO A 229 -12.56 1.08 20.34
N PRO A 230 -13.45 0.63 19.45
CA PRO A 230 -14.16 -0.64 19.63
C PRO A 230 -13.19 -1.82 19.80
N GLU A 231 -13.59 -2.81 20.59
CA GLU A 231 -12.77 -4.00 20.85
C GLU A 231 -12.40 -4.71 19.54
N GLY A 232 -11.10 -4.95 19.35
CA GLY A 232 -10.55 -5.53 18.11
C GLY A 232 -10.11 -4.52 17.05
N PHE A 233 -10.23 -3.21 17.30
CA PHE A 233 -9.81 -2.14 16.39
C PHE A 233 -8.82 -1.15 17.04
N PRO A 234 -7.71 -1.61 17.64
CA PRO A 234 -6.86 -0.80 18.51
C PRO A 234 -6.17 0.40 17.83
N LEU A 235 -5.96 0.34 16.52
CA LEU A 235 -5.29 1.36 15.71
C LEU A 235 -6.26 2.00 14.70
N LEU A 236 -7.53 2.16 15.09
CA LEU A 236 -8.56 2.80 14.29
C LEU A 236 -8.53 4.33 14.46
N TRP A 237 -8.26 5.04 13.37
CA TRP A 237 -8.35 6.50 13.34
C TRP A 237 -9.81 6.93 13.24
N ARG A 238 -10.35 7.58 14.27
CA ARG A 238 -11.71 8.13 14.23
C ARG A 238 -11.65 9.60 13.85
N THR A 239 -12.32 9.95 12.76
CA THR A 239 -12.23 11.30 12.19
C THR A 239 -13.47 11.68 11.38
N THR A 240 -13.60 12.95 11.01
CA THR A 240 -14.58 13.37 10.01
C THR A 240 -14.12 12.95 8.61
N PHE A 241 -15.07 12.77 7.70
CA PHE A 241 -14.77 12.48 6.30
C PHE A 241 -13.91 13.58 5.64
N GLU A 242 -14.19 14.85 5.94
CA GLU A 242 -13.42 16.00 5.46
C GLU A 242 -11.95 15.92 5.92
N GLU A 243 -11.71 15.61 7.19
CA GLU A 243 -10.36 15.48 7.72
C GLU A 243 -9.59 14.30 7.10
N PHE A 244 -10.28 13.19 6.81
CA PHE A 244 -9.69 12.07 6.07
C PHE A 244 -9.32 12.48 4.64
N LEU A 245 -10.19 13.20 3.93
CA LEU A 245 -9.90 13.70 2.59
C LEU A 245 -8.76 14.72 2.59
N HIS A 246 -8.68 15.57 3.61
CA HIS A 246 -7.57 16.50 3.77
C HIS A 246 -6.23 15.76 3.87
N TRP A 247 -6.14 14.74 4.75
CA TRP A 247 -4.96 13.86 4.83
C TRP A 247 -4.63 13.22 3.48
N ARG A 248 -5.64 12.67 2.80
CA ARG A 248 -5.47 11.99 1.51
C ARG A 248 -4.90 12.92 0.44
N ARG A 249 -5.38 14.18 0.38
CA ARG A 249 -4.86 15.20 -0.54
C ARG A 249 -3.39 15.52 -0.26
N LEU A 250 -3.04 15.78 1.00
CA LEU A 250 -1.64 16.03 1.42
C LEU A 250 -0.74 14.85 1.00
N ARG A 251 -1.19 13.63 1.28
CA ARG A 251 -0.46 12.40 0.92
C ARG A 251 -0.21 12.26 -0.59
N MET A 252 -1.19 12.58 -1.44
CA MET A 252 -1.06 12.50 -2.90
C MET A 252 -0.17 13.61 -3.50
N GLN A 253 0.01 14.70 -2.76
CA GLN A 253 0.84 15.84 -3.14
C GLN A 253 2.26 15.73 -2.59
N ALA A 254 2.45 14.97 -1.52
CA ALA A 254 3.73 14.83 -0.86
C ALA A 254 4.78 14.21 -1.78
N THR A 255 5.94 14.85 -1.77
CA THR A 255 7.17 14.35 -2.35
C THR A 255 8.12 13.97 -1.22
N PHE A 256 8.83 12.86 -1.41
CA PHE A 256 9.94 12.51 -0.54
C PHE A 256 11.00 11.75 -1.32
N CYS A 257 12.26 11.99 -0.96
CA CYS A 257 13.42 11.30 -1.48
C CYS A 257 13.78 10.17 -0.53
N VAL A 258 14.14 9.01 -1.07
CA VAL A 258 14.71 7.92 -0.28
C VAL A 258 16.01 7.46 -0.88
N GLN A 259 17.04 7.40 -0.05
CA GLN A 259 18.38 6.95 -0.42
C GLN A 259 18.84 5.88 0.57
N LEU A 260 19.32 4.74 0.07
CA LEU A 260 19.99 3.75 0.90
C LEU A 260 21.50 3.94 0.81
N PHE A 261 22.15 4.16 1.95
CA PHE A 261 23.61 4.26 2.04
C PHE A 261 24.10 3.45 3.25
N ASN A 262 24.97 2.46 3.02
CA ASN A 262 25.54 1.61 4.07
C ASN A 262 24.47 1.01 5.02
N GLY A 263 23.35 0.52 4.46
CA GLY A 263 22.24 -0.05 5.25
C GLY A 263 21.36 0.99 5.97
N VAL A 264 21.58 2.29 5.74
CA VAL A 264 20.78 3.36 6.32
C VAL A 264 19.92 4.02 5.25
N TYR A 265 18.60 3.98 5.46
CA TYR A 265 17.65 4.74 4.65
C TYR A 265 17.63 6.19 5.13
N HIS A 266 18.03 7.11 4.28
CA HIS A 266 17.83 8.55 4.43
C HIS A 266 16.55 8.93 3.68
N ILE A 267 15.58 9.47 4.41
CA ILE A 267 14.26 9.82 3.90
C ILE A 267 14.04 11.30 4.15
N ASP A 268 13.94 12.09 3.10
CA ASP A 268 13.70 13.55 3.18
C ASP A 268 12.37 13.88 2.53
N SER A 269 11.54 14.71 3.16
CA SER A 269 10.30 15.22 2.60
C SER A 269 10.30 16.74 2.65
N ASP A 270 9.96 17.36 1.51
CA ASP A 270 9.76 18.79 1.38
C ASP A 270 8.32 19.21 1.74
N HIS A 271 7.46 18.25 2.10
CA HIS A 271 6.05 18.50 2.34
C HIS A 271 5.72 18.68 3.82
N SER A 272 4.93 19.71 4.13
CA SER A 272 4.37 19.89 5.47
C SER A 272 3.07 19.09 5.58
N PHE A 273 3.03 18.12 6.49
CA PHE A 273 1.83 17.35 6.80
C PHE A 273 0.96 18.02 7.88
N GLY A 274 1.24 19.27 8.24
CA GLY A 274 0.49 20.01 9.26
C GLY A 274 0.44 19.27 10.59
N ARG A 275 -0.77 18.96 11.06
CA ARG A 275 -0.99 18.22 12.32
C ARG A 275 -0.79 16.71 12.20
N TYR A 276 -0.75 16.17 10.99
CA TYR A 276 -0.64 14.73 10.80
C TYR A 276 0.79 14.26 11.01
N ARG A 277 0.90 13.00 11.44
CA ARG A 277 2.18 12.32 11.61
C ARG A 277 2.31 11.31 10.47
N PRO A 278 3.01 11.63 9.38
CA PRO A 278 3.13 10.70 8.26
C PRO A 278 3.76 9.37 8.71
N GLN A 279 3.19 8.27 8.24
CA GLN A 279 3.77 6.93 8.37
C GLN A 279 4.37 6.53 7.03
N VAL A 280 5.59 6.01 7.06
CA VAL A 280 6.27 5.42 5.92
C VAL A 280 6.19 3.91 6.06
N GLU A 281 5.90 3.24 4.93
CA GLU A 281 5.92 1.80 4.82
C GLU A 281 7.00 1.36 3.86
N LEU A 282 7.84 0.44 4.32
CA LEU A 282 8.87 -0.20 3.52
C LEU A 282 8.50 -1.68 3.35
N TRP A 283 8.25 -2.06 2.10
CA TRP A 283 7.81 -3.39 1.73
C TRP A 283 8.94 -4.22 1.13
N ARG A 284 8.99 -5.51 1.48
CA ARG A 284 9.91 -6.52 0.96
C ARG A 284 9.18 -7.83 0.75
N GLY A 285 8.92 -8.19 -0.50
CA GLY A 285 8.03 -9.31 -0.81
C GLY A 285 6.66 -9.09 -0.15
N GLY A 286 6.26 -9.99 0.75
CA GLY A 286 5.04 -9.91 1.56
C GLY A 286 5.22 -9.40 2.99
N HIS A 287 6.33 -8.72 3.29
CA HIS A 287 6.58 -8.13 4.61
C HIS A 287 6.60 -6.61 4.54
N VAL A 288 6.15 -5.95 5.61
CA VAL A 288 6.17 -4.49 5.75
C VAL A 288 6.84 -4.08 7.06
N ALA A 289 7.66 -3.05 7.00
CA ALA A 289 8.07 -2.27 8.17
C ALA A 289 7.38 -0.90 8.13
N SER A 290 6.73 -0.52 9.23
CA SER A 290 6.00 0.75 9.34
C SER A 290 6.62 1.62 10.42
N PHE A 291 6.91 2.88 10.08
CA PHE A 291 7.50 3.82 11.03
C PHE A 291 7.06 5.25 10.74
N ARG A 292 7.12 6.10 11.77
CA ARG A 292 6.77 7.52 11.66
C ARG A 292 7.89 8.29 10.97
N LEU A 293 7.53 9.15 10.02
CA LEU A 293 8.41 10.18 9.49
C LEU A 293 8.40 11.41 10.41
N PHE A 294 9.58 11.86 10.82
CA PHE A 294 9.78 12.97 11.75
C PHE A 294 10.25 14.22 11.01
N GLY A 295 9.48 15.31 11.11
CA GLY A 295 9.85 16.59 10.49
C GLY A 295 10.05 16.48 8.97
N ALA A 296 11.05 17.18 8.46
CA ALA A 296 11.40 17.20 7.03
C ALA A 296 12.34 16.06 6.61
N GLY A 297 12.84 15.25 7.55
CA GLY A 297 13.73 14.15 7.19
C GLY A 297 14.08 13.24 8.35
N MET A 298 14.38 11.99 8.04
CA MET A 298 14.77 10.99 9.01
C MET A 298 15.80 10.02 8.42
N SER A 299 16.54 9.37 9.32
CA SER A 299 17.43 8.26 8.95
C SER A 299 17.05 7.02 9.75
N VAL A 300 16.91 5.88 9.07
CA VAL A 300 16.57 4.61 9.71
C VAL A 300 17.49 3.50 9.21
N ARG A 301 18.09 2.79 10.17
CA ARG A 301 18.90 1.60 9.92
C ARG A 301 17.99 0.45 9.50
N GLU A 302 18.33 -0.19 8.40
CA GLU A 302 17.60 -1.34 7.87
C GLU A 302 17.51 -2.47 8.89
N GLU A 303 18.62 -2.75 9.59
CA GLU A 303 18.72 -3.77 10.63
C GLU A 303 17.89 -3.45 11.89
N GLY A 304 17.49 -2.19 12.06
CA GLY A 304 16.63 -1.73 13.16
C GLY A 304 15.14 -1.79 12.83
N LEU A 305 14.76 -2.15 11.60
CA LEU A 305 13.37 -2.23 11.17
C LEU A 305 12.76 -3.58 11.56
N VAL A 306 11.58 -3.54 12.18
CA VAL A 306 10.78 -4.73 12.45
C VAL A 306 9.84 -4.95 11.26
N PHE A 307 10.04 -6.07 10.58
CA PHE A 307 9.18 -6.49 9.48
C PHE A 307 8.07 -7.41 9.98
N GLN A 308 6.84 -7.05 9.67
CA GLN A 308 5.67 -7.88 9.89
C GLN A 308 5.27 -8.53 8.57
N GLN A 309 4.95 -9.83 8.60
CA GLN A 309 4.36 -10.50 7.45
C GLN A 309 2.92 -10.01 7.28
N GLU A 310 2.60 -9.48 6.11
CA GLU A 310 1.27 -8.99 5.77
C GLU A 310 0.57 -9.99 4.86
N GLN A 311 -0.49 -10.60 5.37
CA GLN A 311 -1.30 -11.57 4.62
C GLN A 311 -2.58 -10.94 4.04
N GLY A 312 -3.02 -9.81 4.60
CA GLY A 312 -4.30 -9.18 4.24
C GLY A 312 -4.17 -7.82 3.56
N ARG A 313 -3.01 -7.17 3.65
CA ARG A 313 -2.80 -5.81 3.11
C ARG A 313 -2.08 -5.84 1.79
N HIS A 314 -2.58 -5.06 0.85
CA HIS A 314 -1.91 -4.87 -0.43
C HIS A 314 -0.76 -3.87 -0.30
N PRO A 315 0.39 -4.08 -0.98
CA PRO A 315 1.52 -3.13 -0.96
C PRO A 315 1.23 -1.77 -1.61
N SER A 316 0.06 -1.62 -2.22
CA SER A 316 -0.47 -0.34 -2.75
C SER A 316 -1.46 0.32 -1.79
N GLY A 317 -1.68 -0.26 -0.62
CA GLY A 317 -2.66 0.19 0.36
C GLY A 317 -4.10 -0.19 0.04
N PHE A 318 -5.03 0.38 0.81
CA PHE A 318 -6.47 0.08 0.69
C PHE A 318 -7.05 0.41 -0.70
N SER A 319 -6.38 1.26 -1.49
CA SER A 319 -6.83 1.63 -2.85
C SER A 319 -6.81 0.43 -3.82
N ALA A 320 -6.15 -0.67 -3.45
CA ALA A 320 -6.20 -1.95 -4.17
C ALA A 320 -7.35 -2.88 -3.73
N HIS A 321 -8.04 -2.56 -2.63
CA HIS A 321 -9.04 -3.44 -2.01
C HIS A 321 -10.48 -3.24 -2.51
N LEU A 322 -10.69 -2.40 -3.54
CA LEU A 322 -12.00 -2.21 -4.20
C LEU A 322 -12.62 -3.50 -4.78
N LEU A 323 -11.92 -4.64 -4.73
CA LEU A 323 -12.37 -5.95 -5.21
C LEU A 323 -12.62 -6.99 -4.10
N TYR A 324 -12.36 -6.67 -2.83
CA TYR A 324 -12.49 -7.66 -1.74
C TYR A 324 -13.92 -7.88 -1.23
N GLY A 325 -14.90 -7.13 -1.74
CA GLY A 325 -16.31 -7.31 -1.37
C GLY A 325 -16.86 -8.70 -1.68
N GLU A 326 -16.34 -9.40 -2.70
CA GLU A 326 -16.91 -10.66 -3.18
C GLU A 326 -16.26 -11.92 -2.57
N SER A 327 -14.97 -11.88 -2.21
CA SER A 327 -14.23 -13.08 -1.79
C SER A 327 -14.34 -13.40 -0.30
N LEU A 328 -14.67 -12.43 0.56
CA LEU A 328 -14.69 -12.62 2.02
C LEU A 328 -15.96 -13.29 2.55
N VAL A 329 -17.02 -13.31 1.74
CA VAL A 329 -18.32 -13.92 2.07
C VAL A 329 -18.39 -15.38 1.62
N THR A 330 -17.65 -15.76 0.57
CA THR A 330 -17.73 -17.08 -0.07
C THR A 330 -16.90 -18.19 0.60
N GLU A 331 -15.94 -17.86 1.46
CA GLU A 331 -15.10 -18.87 2.14
C GLU A 331 -15.76 -19.61 3.31
N ASN A 332 -17.01 -19.30 3.68
CA ASN A 332 -17.71 -19.93 4.81
C ASN A 332 -18.96 -20.75 4.42
N SER A 333 -19.04 -21.24 3.18
CA SER A 333 -19.99 -22.32 2.86
C SER A 333 -19.42 -23.64 3.39
N PRO A 334 -20.09 -24.36 4.31
CA PRO A 334 -19.62 -25.66 4.77
C PRO A 334 -19.61 -26.61 3.57
N THR A 335 -18.42 -26.93 3.07
CA THR A 335 -18.25 -28.04 2.14
C THR A 335 -18.76 -29.28 2.86
N GLN A 336 -19.76 -29.94 2.28
CA GLN A 336 -20.29 -31.20 2.79
C GLN A 336 -19.14 -32.19 3.05
N PRO A 337 -19.26 -33.06 4.07
CA PRO A 337 -18.24 -34.06 4.32
C PRO A 337 -18.21 -35.05 3.15
N VAL A 338 -17.14 -34.99 2.35
CA VAL A 338 -16.78 -36.08 1.44
C VAL A 338 -16.29 -37.23 2.32
N THR A 339 -17.15 -38.21 2.54
CA THR A 339 -16.78 -39.53 3.04
C THR A 339 -15.88 -40.22 2.04
N THR A 340 -14.57 -40.19 2.29
CA THR A 340 -13.64 -41.19 1.78
C THR A 340 -12.68 -41.58 2.89
N ASN A 341 -12.90 -42.78 3.46
CA ASN A 341 -11.96 -43.41 4.39
C ASN A 341 -10.64 -43.70 3.65
N PRO A 342 -9.47 -43.24 4.16
CA PRO A 342 -8.20 -43.83 3.79
C PRO A 342 -7.92 -45.07 4.66
N PRO A 343 -7.24 -46.10 4.12
CA PRO A 343 -6.85 -47.27 4.89
C PRO A 343 -5.76 -46.90 5.91
N LEU A 344 -5.90 -47.43 7.11
CA LEU A 344 -4.95 -47.30 8.24
C LEU A 344 -3.55 -47.82 7.86
N PRO A 345 -2.47 -47.09 8.12
CA PRO A 345 -1.13 -47.64 8.07
C PRO A 345 -0.84 -48.48 9.33
N HIS A 346 -0.18 -49.62 9.11
CA HIS A 346 0.24 -50.58 10.12
C HIS A 346 1.06 -49.95 11.26
N LYS A 347 0.76 -50.38 12.49
CA LYS A 347 1.51 -50.07 13.72
C LYS A 347 2.97 -50.50 13.60
N LEU A 348 3.90 -49.54 13.63
CA LEU A 348 5.30 -49.77 13.99
C LEU A 348 5.40 -49.94 15.52
N ARG A 349 5.77 -51.15 15.95
CA ARG A 349 6.15 -51.44 17.35
C ARG A 349 7.56 -50.89 17.60
N PHE A 350 7.69 -49.94 18.53
CA PHE A 350 8.96 -49.66 19.18
C PHE A 350 9.22 -50.76 20.23
N ARG A 351 10.38 -51.44 20.12
CA ARG A 351 10.96 -52.23 21.21
C ARG A 351 11.75 -51.27 22.10
N SER A 352 11.33 -51.11 23.34
CA SER A 352 12.19 -50.64 24.43
C SER A 352 13.12 -51.80 24.83
N GLY A 353 14.42 -51.56 24.80
CA GLY A 353 15.42 -52.44 25.37
C GLY A 353 15.58 -52.21 26.87
N THR A 354 15.74 -53.31 27.59
CA THR A 354 16.50 -53.43 28.84
C THR A 354 17.52 -54.53 28.63
#